data_AF-A0A6N7WPQ9-F1
#
_entry.id   AF-A0A6N7WPQ9-F1
#
_cell.length_a   1.000
_cell.length_b   1.000
_cell.length_c   1.000
_cell.angle_alpha   90.00
_cell.angle_beta   90.00
_cell.angle_gamma   90.00
#
_symmetry.space_group_name_H-M   'P 1'
#
loop_
_entity.id
_entity.type
_entity.pdbx_description
1 polymer ?
#
loop_
_entity_poly.entity_id
_entity_poly.type
_entity_poly.pdbx_seq_one_letter_code
_entity_poly.pdbx_strand_id
1 'polypeptide(L)'
;MKNIYFRDGILIYYGNPAGYLSEGKVVLDSIFDKEEIIAYLSGKENLAVEIRSGVYDRLSEGGGMEVTVEAAKGRRIRIYQLKQDSPFMMRFISLAEREKRGFEKPQQKEYALVYEGEVDTFSLEDVWEKFGRRMPRDFEGHALSISDVVEFSDEKASRYFYVEPKGFAEIVF
;
A
#
# COMPACT_ATOMS: atom_id res chain seq x y z
N MET A 1 -23.77 21.17 18.84
CA MET A 1 -22.62 20.65 18.07
C MET A 1 -23.05 19.32 17.45
N LYS A 2 -22.67 19.03 16.20
CA LYS A 2 -22.95 17.70 15.62
C LYS A 2 -21.92 16.73 16.17
N ASN A 3 -22.37 15.67 16.84
CA ASN A 3 -21.48 14.70 17.49
C ASN A 3 -20.84 13.73 16.49
N ILE A 4 -21.43 13.60 15.30
CA ILE A 4 -21.00 12.73 14.21
C ILE A 4 -21.11 13.51 12.88
N TYR A 5 -20.01 13.59 12.13
CA TYR A 5 -19.97 14.26 10.83
C TYR A 5 -18.80 13.81 9.96
N PHE A 6 -18.90 14.00 8.65
CA PHE A 6 -17.77 13.84 7.74
C PHE A 6 -17.00 15.14 7.57
N ARG A 7 -15.67 15.03 7.50
CA ARG A 7 -14.75 16.10 7.09
C ARG A 7 -13.71 15.49 6.17
N ASP A 8 -13.66 15.95 4.92
CA ASP A 8 -12.70 15.52 3.90
C ASP A 8 -12.66 13.99 3.69
N GLY A 9 -13.82 13.33 3.77
CA GLY A 9 -13.94 11.87 3.64
C GLY A 9 -13.62 11.07 4.91
N ILE A 10 -13.23 11.73 6.00
CA ILE A 10 -13.04 11.13 7.32
C ILE A 10 -14.30 11.28 8.16
N LEU A 11 -14.75 10.19 8.75
CA LEU A 11 -15.83 10.19 9.74
C LEU A 11 -15.27 10.65 11.09
N ILE A 12 -15.80 11.75 11.60
CA ILE A 12 -15.43 12.33 12.89
C ILE A 12 -16.51 12.01 13.92
N TYR A 13 -16.10 11.38 15.03
CA TYR A 13 -16.93 11.05 16.19
C TYR A 13 -16.39 11.76 17.43
N TYR A 14 -17.16 12.71 17.96
CA TYR A 14 -16.75 13.55 19.11
C TYR A 14 -15.35 14.18 18.95
N GLY A 15 -14.99 14.57 17.73
CA GLY A 15 -13.70 15.19 17.41
C GLY A 15 -12.57 14.20 17.06
N ASN A 16 -12.81 12.89 17.19
CA ASN A 16 -11.83 11.85 16.87
C ASN A 16 -12.11 11.23 15.48
N PRO A 17 -11.07 10.90 14.70
CA PRO A 17 -11.24 10.23 13.42
C PRO A 17 -11.62 8.75 13.60
N ALA A 18 -12.91 8.46 13.47
CA ALA A 18 -13.46 7.13 13.72
C ALA A 18 -13.33 6.18 12.52
N GLY A 19 -13.27 6.72 11.31
CA GLY A 19 -13.23 5.94 10.08
C GLY A 19 -13.10 6.81 8.84
N TYR A 20 -13.14 6.18 7.67
CA TYR A 20 -13.05 6.87 6.38
C TYR A 20 -14.03 6.27 5.37
N LEU A 21 -14.52 7.10 4.44
CA LEU A 21 -15.31 6.64 3.32
C LEU A 21 -14.39 5.93 2.31
N SER A 22 -14.82 4.87 1.65
CA SER A 22 -14.07 4.15 0.61
C SER A 22 -15.09 3.43 -0.27
N GLU A 23 -15.10 3.65 -1.59
CA GLU A 23 -15.99 2.95 -2.53
C GLU A 23 -17.49 2.93 -2.15
N GLY A 24 -18.01 3.99 -1.52
CA GLY A 24 -19.41 4.05 -1.08
C GLY A 24 -19.73 3.22 0.16
N LYS A 25 -18.71 2.74 0.88
CA LYS A 25 -18.80 2.16 2.22
C LYS A 25 -17.92 2.95 3.19
N VAL A 26 -18.18 2.82 4.48
CA VAL A 26 -17.36 3.43 5.53
C VAL A 26 -16.54 2.34 6.19
N VAL A 27 -15.21 2.49 6.15
CA VAL A 27 -14.30 1.67 6.94
C VAL A 27 -14.20 2.31 8.32
N LEU A 28 -14.77 1.65 9.32
CA LEU A 28 -14.86 2.13 10.70
C LEU A 28 -13.87 1.37 11.58
N ASP A 29 -13.18 2.06 12.49
CA ASP A 29 -12.40 1.35 13.49
C ASP A 29 -13.31 0.51 14.40
N SER A 30 -12.90 -0.71 14.70
CA SER A 30 -13.49 -1.55 15.75
C SER A 30 -13.71 -0.85 17.09
N ILE A 31 -12.87 0.10 17.50
CA ILE A 31 -13.00 0.86 18.75
C ILE A 31 -14.26 1.76 18.71
N PHE A 32 -14.67 2.17 17.51
CA PHE A 32 -15.84 3.01 17.26
C PHE A 32 -17.05 2.23 16.74
N ASP A 33 -17.06 0.89 16.83
CA ASP A 33 -18.24 0.09 16.53
C ASP A 33 -19.35 0.35 17.58
N LYS A 34 -20.14 1.39 17.32
CA LYS A 34 -21.19 1.92 18.20
C LYS A 34 -22.48 2.05 17.40
N GLU A 35 -23.59 1.63 18.00
CA GLU A 35 -24.93 1.70 17.39
C GLU A 35 -25.28 3.10 16.87
N GLU A 36 -24.88 4.15 17.58
CA GLU A 36 -25.12 5.55 17.16
C GLU A 36 -24.43 5.88 15.83
N ILE A 37 -23.21 5.40 15.62
CA ILE A 37 -22.46 5.62 14.38
C ILE A 37 -23.09 4.81 13.25
N ILE A 38 -23.42 3.54 13.50
CA ILE A 38 -24.07 2.68 12.51
C ILE A 38 -25.43 3.24 12.09
N ALA A 39 -26.23 3.71 13.04
CA ALA A 39 -27.52 4.35 12.78
C ALA A 39 -27.36 5.66 11.98
N TYR A 40 -26.34 6.46 12.29
CA TYR A 40 -26.03 7.67 11.53
C TYR A 40 -25.69 7.35 10.07
N LEU A 41 -24.80 6.38 9.83
CA LEU A 41 -24.35 6.00 8.49
C LEU A 41 -25.46 5.37 7.66
N SER A 42 -26.28 4.54 8.30
CA SER A 42 -27.43 3.88 7.65
C SER A 42 -28.55 4.88 7.32
N GLY A 43 -28.85 5.81 8.23
CA GLY A 43 -29.99 6.72 8.12
C GLY A 43 -29.78 7.90 7.17
N LYS A 44 -28.52 8.37 7.00
CA LYS A 44 -28.25 9.56 6.19
C LYS A 44 -27.91 9.27 4.73
N GLU A 45 -27.16 8.21 4.47
CA GLU A 45 -26.58 7.96 3.14
C GLU A 45 -26.68 6.50 2.68
N ASN A 46 -27.30 5.62 3.48
CA ASN A 46 -27.38 4.17 3.21
C ASN A 46 -26.01 3.54 2.89
N LEU A 47 -24.96 4.04 3.57
CA LEU A 47 -23.59 3.59 3.37
C LEU A 47 -23.38 2.26 4.09
N ALA A 48 -22.84 1.28 3.37
CA ALA A 48 -22.39 0.04 3.99
C ALA A 48 -21.23 0.33 4.95
N VAL A 49 -21.10 -0.44 6.03
CA VAL A 49 -20.04 -0.26 7.03
C VAL A 49 -19.18 -1.51 7.08
N GLU A 50 -17.86 -1.33 7.02
CA GLU A 50 -16.86 -2.37 7.19
C GLU A 50 -16.04 -2.07 8.44
N ILE A 51 -16.06 -2.97 9.42
CA ILE A 51 -15.31 -2.81 10.67
C ILE A 51 -13.88 -3.35 10.48
N ARG A 52 -12.87 -2.55 10.82
CA ARG A 52 -11.45 -2.94 10.81
C ARG A 52 -10.74 -2.43 12.06
N SER A 53 -9.74 -3.14 12.56
CA SER A 53 -8.90 -2.67 13.67
C SER A 53 -7.75 -1.77 13.20
N GLY A 54 -7.33 -0.82 14.03
CA GLY A 54 -6.14 0.03 13.80
C GLY A 54 -6.35 1.13 12.75
N VAL A 55 -7.59 1.41 12.36
CA VAL A 55 -7.98 2.56 11.55
C VAL A 55 -7.74 3.86 12.32
N TYR A 56 -8.09 3.92 13.60
CA TYR A 56 -7.89 5.09 14.45
C TYR A 56 -6.42 5.48 14.58
N ASP A 57 -5.54 4.51 14.86
CA ASP A 57 -4.11 4.76 15.04
C ASP A 57 -3.52 5.35 13.76
N ARG A 58 -3.84 4.75 12.60
CA ARG A 58 -3.44 5.26 11.27
C ARG A 58 -3.94 6.68 10.99
N LEU A 59 -5.18 6.98 11.38
CA LEU A 59 -5.76 8.31 11.20
C LEU A 59 -5.22 9.35 12.20
N SER A 60 -4.65 8.90 13.33
CA SER A 60 -4.20 9.76 14.43
C SER A 60 -2.69 10.04 14.40
N GLU A 61 -1.87 9.11 13.90
CA GLU A 61 -0.41 9.24 13.81
C GLU A 61 0.03 10.21 12.69
N GLY A 62 -0.78 10.36 11.64
CA GLY A 62 -0.57 11.34 10.58
C GLY A 62 -1.18 12.69 10.94
N GLY A 63 -0.48 13.49 11.76
CA GLY A 63 -0.89 14.83 12.16
C GLY A 63 -1.45 15.66 11.00
N GLY A 64 -2.78 15.71 10.92
CA GLY A 64 -3.60 16.54 10.04
C GLY A 64 -3.01 16.88 8.67
N MET A 65 -3.06 15.97 7.69
CA MET A 65 -3.12 16.38 6.28
C MET A 65 -3.72 15.30 5.37
N GLU A 66 -4.90 15.64 4.83
CA GLU A 66 -5.48 15.21 3.54
C GLU A 66 -5.26 13.76 3.09
N VAL A 67 -5.96 12.82 3.74
CA VAL A 67 -6.45 11.63 3.03
C VAL A 67 -7.87 11.91 2.60
N THR A 68 -8.04 12.77 1.59
CA THR A 68 -9.27 12.73 0.81
C THR A 68 -9.32 11.35 0.17
N VAL A 69 -10.48 10.71 0.26
CA VAL A 69 -10.75 9.37 -0.27
C VAL A 69 -10.57 9.31 -1.80
N GLU A 70 -10.50 10.47 -2.46
CA GLU A 70 -10.08 10.61 -3.85
C GLU A 70 -8.56 10.44 -4.05
N ALA A 71 -7.70 10.68 -3.06
CA ALA A 71 -6.25 10.50 -3.17
C ALA A 71 -5.80 9.02 -3.07
N ALA A 72 -6.68 8.11 -2.66
CA ALA A 72 -6.47 6.67 -2.76
C ALA A 72 -6.81 6.13 -4.15
N LYS A 73 -7.62 6.85 -4.95
CA LYS A 73 -7.81 6.51 -6.37
C LYS A 73 -6.50 6.74 -7.12
N GLY A 74 -6.04 5.70 -7.80
CA GLY A 74 -4.85 5.77 -8.66
C GLY A 74 -3.55 5.34 -8.00
N ARG A 75 -3.51 5.09 -6.69
CA ARG A 75 -2.33 4.50 -6.03
C ARG A 75 -2.25 3.01 -6.33
N ARG A 76 -1.18 2.63 -7.00
CA ARG A 76 -0.92 1.26 -7.43
C ARG A 76 0.42 0.78 -6.90
N ILE A 77 0.47 -0.52 -6.65
CA ILE A 77 1.70 -1.26 -6.47
C ILE A 77 1.92 -2.16 -7.67
N ARG A 78 3.17 -2.22 -8.14
CA ARG A 78 3.62 -3.23 -9.08
C ARG A 78 4.86 -3.93 -8.54
N ILE A 79 4.96 -5.23 -8.80
CA ILE A 79 6.13 -6.02 -8.41
C ILE A 79 6.77 -6.60 -9.66
N TYR A 80 8.08 -6.38 -9.76
CA TYR A 80 8.91 -6.75 -10.88
C TYR A 80 9.96 -7.75 -10.43
N GLN A 81 10.08 -8.87 -11.14
CA GLN A 81 11.07 -9.91 -10.88
C GLN A 81 11.98 -10.09 -12.09
N LEU A 82 13.24 -10.44 -11.86
CA LEU A 82 14.18 -10.71 -12.96
C LEU A 82 13.61 -11.78 -13.89
N LYS A 83 13.65 -11.51 -15.19
CA LYS A 83 13.19 -12.46 -16.21
C LYS A 83 13.98 -13.76 -16.15
N GLN A 84 13.40 -14.85 -16.63
CA GLN A 84 14.06 -16.15 -16.63
C GLN A 84 15.36 -16.19 -17.44
N ASP A 85 15.47 -15.36 -18.48
CA ASP A 85 16.65 -15.21 -19.34
C ASP A 85 17.73 -14.29 -18.75
N SER A 86 17.46 -13.63 -17.62
CA SER A 86 18.46 -12.82 -16.92
C SER A 86 19.54 -13.73 -16.31
N PRO A 87 20.83 -13.29 -16.31
CA PRO A 87 21.91 -14.07 -15.74
C PRO A 87 21.60 -14.54 -14.32
N PHE A 88 21.72 -15.85 -14.06
CA PHE A 88 21.43 -16.42 -12.74
C PHE A 88 22.23 -15.74 -11.61
N MET A 89 23.44 -15.26 -11.92
CA MET A 89 24.31 -14.54 -10.98
C MET A 89 23.77 -13.18 -10.52
N MET A 90 22.72 -12.64 -11.16
CA MET A 90 22.04 -11.41 -10.75
C MET A 90 20.92 -11.65 -9.74
N ARG A 91 20.52 -12.90 -9.50
CA ARG A 91 19.47 -13.22 -8.53
C ARG A 91 20.01 -13.16 -7.11
N PHE A 92 19.19 -12.66 -6.19
CA PHE A 92 19.46 -12.62 -4.75
C PHE A 92 20.74 -11.88 -4.35
N ILE A 93 21.14 -10.85 -5.10
CA ILE A 93 22.28 -9.99 -4.76
C ILE A 93 21.83 -8.57 -4.41
N SER A 94 22.57 -7.90 -3.54
CA SER A 94 22.39 -6.46 -3.27
C SER A 94 22.84 -5.61 -4.45
N LEU A 95 22.45 -4.33 -4.48
CA LEU A 95 22.99 -3.36 -5.44
C LEU A 95 24.52 -3.25 -5.35
N ALA A 96 25.06 -3.29 -4.14
CA ALA A 96 26.51 -3.24 -3.91
C ALA A 96 27.25 -4.47 -4.47
N GLU A 97 26.68 -5.67 -4.30
CA GLU A 97 27.25 -6.90 -4.86
C GLU A 97 27.10 -6.92 -6.39
N ARG A 98 26.01 -6.36 -6.92
CA ARG A 98 25.80 -6.19 -8.36
C ARG A 98 26.88 -5.29 -8.99
N GLU A 99 27.17 -4.15 -8.38
CA GLU A 99 28.25 -3.24 -8.80
C GLU A 99 29.62 -3.92 -8.71
N LYS A 100 29.91 -4.61 -7.61
CA LYS A 100 31.18 -5.35 -7.42
C LYS A 100 31.43 -6.40 -8.49
N ARG A 101 30.38 -7.02 -9.02
CA ARG A 101 30.44 -8.00 -10.11
C ARG A 101 30.54 -7.37 -11.51
N GLY A 102 30.53 -6.04 -11.60
CA GLY A 102 30.63 -5.31 -12.86
C GLY A 102 29.32 -5.26 -13.65
N PHE A 103 28.18 -5.53 -13.02
CA PHE A 103 26.88 -5.36 -13.66
C PHE A 103 26.43 -3.90 -13.60
N GLU A 104 25.71 -3.46 -14.64
CA GLU A 104 25.05 -2.16 -14.65
C GLU A 104 23.98 -2.08 -13.55
N LYS A 105 23.53 -0.87 -13.18
CA LYS A 105 22.36 -0.69 -12.30
C LYS A 105 21.13 -1.45 -12.84
N PRO A 106 20.17 -1.84 -12.00
CA PRO A 106 18.94 -2.50 -12.47
C PRO A 106 18.28 -1.74 -13.61
N GLN A 107 17.97 -2.43 -14.72
CA GLN A 107 17.31 -1.82 -15.88
C GLN A 107 15.93 -2.44 -16.06
N GLN A 108 14.91 -1.62 -16.33
CA GLN A 108 13.53 -2.11 -16.46
C GLN A 108 13.37 -3.29 -17.44
N LYS A 109 14.13 -3.32 -18.54
CA LYS A 109 14.11 -4.40 -19.53
C LYS A 109 14.51 -5.78 -19.00
N GLU A 110 15.22 -5.85 -17.87
CA GLU A 110 15.66 -7.09 -17.22
C GLU A 110 14.52 -7.74 -16.41
N TYR A 111 13.44 -7.00 -16.15
CA TYR A 111 12.38 -7.43 -15.25
C TYR A 111 11.07 -7.72 -15.98
N ALA A 112 10.29 -8.65 -15.42
CA ALA A 112 8.91 -8.91 -15.77
C ALA A 112 7.99 -8.45 -14.63
N LEU A 113 6.87 -7.83 -15.00
CA LEU A 113 5.78 -7.53 -14.07
C LEU A 113 5.11 -8.85 -13.68
N VAL A 114 5.06 -9.16 -12.38
CA VAL A 114 4.45 -10.41 -11.84
C VAL A 114 3.22 -10.17 -10.97
N TYR A 115 2.97 -8.92 -10.60
CA TYR A 115 1.81 -8.50 -9.82
C TYR A 115 1.52 -7.01 -10.01
N GLU A 116 0.24 -6.67 -10.16
CA GLU A 116 -0.27 -5.30 -10.12
C GLU A 116 -1.51 -5.26 -9.23
N GLY A 117 -1.64 -4.23 -8.38
CA GLY A 117 -2.83 -4.03 -7.56
C GLY A 117 -2.94 -2.62 -7.00
N GLU A 118 -4.07 -2.32 -6.39
CA GLU A 118 -4.32 -1.04 -5.72
C GLU A 118 -3.89 -1.10 -4.26
N VAL A 119 -3.39 0.02 -3.74
CA VAL A 119 -2.93 0.15 -2.35
C VAL A 119 -3.40 1.47 -1.73
N ASP A 120 -3.84 1.40 -0.48
CA ASP A 120 -4.26 2.58 0.29
C ASP A 120 -3.04 3.44 0.67
N THR A 121 -1.91 2.80 0.97
CA THR A 121 -0.67 3.40 1.49
C THR A 121 0.58 2.87 0.77
N PHE A 122 1.63 3.68 0.74
CA PHE A 122 2.97 3.27 0.29
C PHE A 122 3.82 2.82 1.49
N SER A 123 3.52 1.64 2.01
CA SER A 123 4.27 1.01 3.10
C SER A 123 5.08 -0.17 2.58
N LEU A 124 6.41 -0.05 2.60
CA LEU A 124 7.32 -1.15 2.21
C LEU A 124 7.29 -2.31 3.21
N GLU A 125 6.95 -2.03 4.47
CA GLU A 125 6.79 -3.04 5.51
C GLU A 125 5.56 -3.91 5.23
N ASP A 126 4.42 -3.29 4.93
CA ASP A 126 3.18 -4.00 4.55
C ASP A 126 3.40 -4.86 3.29
N VAL A 127 4.18 -4.35 2.34
CA VAL A 127 4.59 -5.09 1.14
C VAL A 127 5.41 -6.32 1.52
N TRP A 128 6.39 -6.18 2.41
CA TRP A 128 7.17 -7.31 2.88
C TRP A 128 6.31 -8.35 3.61
N GLU A 129 5.42 -7.93 4.50
CA GLU A 129 4.52 -8.83 5.21
C GLU A 129 3.60 -9.61 4.28
N LYS A 130 3.03 -8.93 3.27
CA LYS A 130 2.11 -9.51 2.30
C LYS A 130 2.83 -10.44 1.34
N PHE A 131 3.84 -9.95 0.62
CA PHE A 131 4.44 -10.68 -0.51
C PHE A 131 5.66 -11.54 -0.13
N GLY A 132 6.30 -11.29 1.02
CA GLY A 132 7.47 -12.04 1.48
C GLY A 132 7.16 -13.40 2.10
N ARG A 133 5.91 -13.64 2.54
CA ARG A 133 5.51 -14.90 3.21
C ARG A 133 4.35 -15.64 2.54
N ARG A 134 3.29 -14.94 2.16
CA ARG A 134 2.06 -15.54 1.59
C ARG A 134 1.66 -14.82 0.30
N MET A 135 2.03 -15.41 -0.82
CA MET A 135 1.64 -14.87 -2.12
C MET A 135 0.12 -14.94 -2.33
N PRO A 136 -0.51 -13.86 -2.84
CA PRO A 136 -1.85 -13.90 -3.38
C PRO A 136 -2.01 -14.97 -4.47
N ARG A 137 -3.24 -15.46 -4.70
CA ARG A 137 -3.50 -16.55 -5.68
C ARG A 137 -3.22 -16.13 -7.13
N ASP A 138 -3.27 -14.84 -7.41
CA ASP A 138 -3.05 -14.15 -8.67
C ASP A 138 -1.60 -13.70 -8.87
N PHE A 139 -0.68 -14.08 -7.96
CA PHE A 139 0.73 -13.77 -8.08
C PHE A 139 1.44 -14.78 -8.98
N GLU A 140 1.93 -14.34 -10.15
CA GLU A 140 2.52 -15.23 -11.18
C GLU A 140 4.02 -15.51 -10.95
N GLY A 141 4.62 -14.94 -9.91
CA GLY A 141 6.04 -15.04 -9.59
C GLY A 141 6.39 -15.86 -8.34
N HIS A 142 7.55 -15.58 -7.74
CA HIS A 142 7.95 -16.11 -6.44
C HIS A 142 7.74 -15.12 -5.29
N ALA A 143 7.82 -15.58 -4.04
CA ALA A 143 7.73 -14.71 -2.88
C ALA A 143 8.77 -13.58 -2.97
N LEU A 144 8.40 -12.39 -2.50
CA LEU A 144 9.25 -11.20 -2.60
C LEU A 144 10.62 -11.48 -1.99
N SER A 145 11.68 -11.20 -2.74
CA SER A 145 13.03 -11.56 -2.38
C SER A 145 14.06 -10.53 -2.87
N ILE A 146 15.29 -10.64 -2.37
CA ILE A 146 16.41 -9.81 -2.82
C ILE A 146 16.49 -9.86 -4.35
N SER A 147 16.76 -8.73 -4.99
CA SER A 147 16.75 -8.52 -6.44
C SER A 147 15.40 -8.27 -7.10
N ASP A 148 14.29 -8.37 -6.37
CA ASP A 148 13.00 -7.90 -6.88
C ASP A 148 12.90 -6.37 -6.80
N VAL A 149 11.98 -5.78 -7.56
CA VAL A 149 11.69 -4.34 -7.51
C VAL A 149 10.21 -4.10 -7.26
N VAL A 150 9.93 -3.22 -6.31
CA VAL A 150 8.59 -2.72 -5.98
C VAL A 150 8.43 -1.33 -6.57
N GLU A 151 7.38 -1.11 -7.34
CA GLU A 151 6.95 0.22 -7.77
C GLU A 151 5.74 0.65 -6.95
N PHE A 152 5.81 1.87 -6.43
CA PHE A 152 4.65 2.61 -5.97
C PHE A 152 4.38 3.72 -6.97
N SER A 153 3.18 3.75 -7.53
CA SER A 153 2.77 4.78 -8.50
C SER A 153 1.46 5.42 -8.08
N ASP A 154 1.35 6.73 -8.28
CA ASP A 154 0.07 7.45 -8.28
C ASP A 154 -0.17 8.10 -9.65
N GLU A 155 -1.17 8.98 -9.77
CA GLU A 155 -1.46 9.68 -11.04
C GLU A 155 -0.34 10.61 -11.52
N LYS A 156 0.63 10.95 -10.66
CA LYS A 156 1.66 11.97 -10.92
C LYS A 156 3.05 11.35 -11.12
N ALA A 157 3.39 10.31 -10.36
CA ALA A 157 4.75 9.78 -10.35
C ALA A 157 4.81 8.29 -9.95
N SER A 158 5.92 7.64 -10.36
CA SER A 158 6.33 6.32 -9.90
C SER A 158 7.63 6.40 -9.12
N ARG A 159 7.74 5.60 -8.05
CA ARG A 159 8.97 5.39 -7.28
C ARG A 159 9.28 3.91 -7.24
N TYR A 160 10.55 3.56 -7.39
CA TYR A 160 11.01 2.18 -7.51
C TYR A 160 11.95 1.83 -6.37
N PHE A 161 11.75 0.63 -5.81
CA PHE A 161 12.45 0.16 -4.63
C PHE A 161 13.00 -1.23 -4.88
N TYR A 162 14.33 -1.33 -4.95
CA TYR A 162 15.03 -2.60 -5.04
C TYR A 162 15.05 -3.30 -3.69
N VAL A 163 14.71 -4.58 -3.66
CA VAL A 163 14.75 -5.38 -2.43
C VAL A 163 16.21 -5.72 -2.09
N GLU A 164 16.64 -5.25 -0.93
CA GLU A 164 17.96 -5.44 -0.35
C GLU A 164 17.91 -6.50 0.78
N PRO A 165 19.04 -7.13 1.15
CA PRO A 165 19.07 -8.09 2.26
C PRO A 165 18.60 -7.51 3.61
N LYS A 166 18.62 -6.18 3.77
CA LYS A 166 18.25 -5.47 5.00
C LYS A 166 17.10 -4.46 4.80
N GLY A 167 16.29 -4.62 3.76
CA GLY A 167 15.15 -3.75 3.49
C GLY A 167 15.03 -3.41 2.02
N PHE A 168 14.95 -2.13 1.70
CA PHE A 168 14.75 -1.64 0.33
C PHE A 168 15.65 -0.44 0.05
N ALA A 169 16.10 -0.31 -1.19
CA ALA A 169 16.82 0.85 -1.68
C ALA A 169 16.04 1.49 -2.82
N GLU A 170 15.81 2.79 -2.76
CA GLU A 170 15.19 3.51 -3.87
C GLU A 170 16.15 3.55 -5.07
N ILE A 171 15.63 3.24 -6.25
CA ILE A 171 16.36 3.21 -7.52
C ILE A 171 15.63 4.04 -8.57
N VAL A 172 16.37 4.34 -9.65
CA VAL A 172 15.79 4.87 -10.88
C VAL A 172 15.80 3.73 -11.90
N PHE A 173 14.65 3.51 -12.53
CA PHE A 173 14.49 2.61 -13.66
C PHE A 173 14.58 3.34 -15.00
#